data_AF-A0A7C1CNA6-F1
#
_entry.id   AF-A0A7C1CNA6-F1
#
_cell.length_a   1.000
_cell.length_b   1.000
_cell.length_c   1.000
_cell.angle_alpha   90.00
_cell.angle_beta   90.00
_cell.angle_gamma   90.00
#
_symmetry.space_group_name_H-M   'P 1'
#
loop_
_entity.id
_entity.type
_entity.pdbx_description
1 polymer ?
#
loop_
_entity_poly.entity_id
_entity_poly.type
_entity_poly.pdbx_seq_one_letter_code
_entity_poly.pdbx_strand_id
1 'polypeptide(L)'
;MLDIKTLETWLWNAACSIRGAVDAPKFKDYILPLVFVKRLSDVFEDEIKRLSEEFGDGKTALEIISKDHSLVRFFIPKQAVWSEIRKQTTKIGEKLTDAICAIAKENPKLQGVVNIVDFNATVSGQRIIDDGKLSNLIEIISSHRLGLKDAEPDILGRAYEYLLRKFAEGQGQSAGEFYTPKEVGWIMAYILDPEQGQEVYDPACGSGGLLVKSQLALEE
;
A
#
# COMPACT_ATOMS: atom_id res chain seq x y z
N MET A 1 15.98 3.34 3.25
CA MET A 1 15.01 2.23 3.31
C MET A 1 14.32 2.29 4.66
N LEU A 2 12.99 2.21 4.68
CA LEU A 2 12.16 2.28 5.88
C LEU A 2 12.37 1.00 6.70
N ASP A 3 12.87 1.14 7.93
CA ASP A 3 13.03 0.00 8.83
C ASP A 3 11.70 -0.41 9.49
N ILE A 4 11.67 -1.63 10.03
CA ILE A 4 10.47 -2.23 10.63
C ILE A 4 9.96 -1.38 11.80
N LYS A 5 10.86 -0.92 12.69
CA LYS A 5 10.45 -0.17 13.89
C LYS A 5 9.78 1.16 13.52
N THR A 6 10.31 1.82 12.49
CA THR A 6 9.76 3.06 11.95
C THR A 6 8.42 2.80 11.28
N LEU A 7 8.29 1.74 10.48
CA LEU A 7 7.01 1.29 9.90
C LEU A 7 5.95 1.07 10.98
N GLU A 8 6.26 0.29 12.02
CA GLU A 8 5.33 0.00 13.11
C GLU A 8 4.87 1.27 13.83
N THR A 9 5.81 2.18 14.15
CA THR A 9 5.51 3.46 14.80
C THR A 9 4.64 4.35 13.91
N TRP A 10 4.95 4.41 12.62
CA TRP A 10 4.22 5.17 11.63
C TRP A 10 2.77 4.69 11.47
N LEU A 11 2.57 3.37 11.32
CA LEU A 11 1.23 2.76 11.22
C LEU A 11 0.44 2.92 12.51
N TRP A 12 1.10 2.87 13.67
CA TRP A 12 0.45 3.15 14.95
C TRP A 12 -0.06 4.59 15.04
N ASN A 13 0.74 5.56 14.61
CA ASN A 13 0.33 6.97 14.56
C ASN A 13 -0.87 7.16 13.62
N ALA A 14 -0.86 6.51 12.46
CA ALA A 14 -1.99 6.49 11.53
C ALA A 14 -3.26 5.93 12.20
N ALA A 15 -3.15 4.80 12.90
CA ALA A 15 -4.27 4.20 13.65
C ALA A 15 -4.80 5.11 14.77
N CYS A 16 -3.92 5.84 15.46
CA CYS A 16 -4.33 6.77 16.49
C CYS A 16 -5.10 7.97 15.91
N SER A 17 -4.78 8.42 14.69
CA SER A 17 -5.44 9.57 14.06
C SER A 17 -6.93 9.36 13.76
N ILE A 18 -7.33 8.12 13.49
CA ILE A 18 -8.72 7.74 13.19
C ILE A 18 -9.43 7.07 14.37
N ARG A 19 -8.81 7.06 15.55
CA ARG A 19 -9.40 6.48 16.76
C ARG A 19 -10.75 7.14 17.09
N GLY A 20 -11.71 6.32 17.52
CA GLY A 20 -13.06 6.75 17.89
C GLY A 20 -14.00 7.01 16.71
N ALA A 21 -13.50 7.06 15.47
CA ALA A 21 -14.34 7.05 14.27
C ALA A 21 -14.68 5.61 13.83
N VAL A 22 -13.74 4.69 14.05
CA VAL A 22 -13.80 3.31 13.57
C VAL A 22 -13.38 2.36 14.71
N ASP A 23 -13.89 1.12 14.69
CA ASP A 23 -13.45 0.08 15.61
C ASP A 23 -12.01 -0.33 15.32
N ALA A 24 -11.20 -0.62 16.35
CA ALA A 24 -9.78 -0.93 16.19
C ALA A 24 -9.47 -2.00 15.11
N PRO A 25 -10.23 -3.12 15.00
CA PRO A 25 -9.97 -4.13 13.97
C PRO A 25 -10.15 -3.63 12.53
N LYS A 26 -11.01 -2.63 12.34
CA LYS A 26 -11.33 -2.05 11.03
C LYS A 26 -10.31 -0.98 10.62
N PHE A 27 -9.39 -0.55 11.50
CA PHE A 27 -8.36 0.42 11.12
C PHE A 27 -7.52 -0.06 9.92
N LYS A 28 -7.25 -1.36 9.84
CA LYS A 28 -6.52 -1.95 8.71
C LYS A 28 -7.20 -1.67 7.37
N ASP A 29 -8.53 -1.65 7.35
CA ASP A 29 -9.32 -1.48 6.13
C ASP A 29 -9.21 -0.05 5.59
N TYR A 30 -8.88 0.94 6.45
CA TYR A 30 -8.68 2.33 6.04
C TYR A 30 -7.20 2.69 5.84
N ILE A 31 -6.30 2.13 6.65
CA ILE A 31 -4.87 2.47 6.60
C ILE A 31 -4.19 1.77 5.42
N LEU A 32 -4.44 0.47 5.23
CA LEU A 32 -3.72 -0.30 4.21
C LEU A 32 -3.99 0.18 2.79
N PRO A 33 -5.22 0.49 2.36
CA PRO A 33 -5.44 1.05 1.03
C PRO A 33 -4.66 2.36 0.80
N LEU A 34 -4.53 3.21 1.82
CA LEU A 34 -3.76 4.45 1.70
C LEU A 34 -2.26 4.22 1.61
N VAL A 35 -1.72 3.30 2.41
CA VAL A 35 -0.32 2.88 2.30
C VAL A 35 -0.05 2.29 0.91
N PHE A 36 -0.99 1.49 0.39
CA PHE A 36 -0.91 0.90 -0.94
C PHE A 36 -0.91 1.97 -2.03
N VAL A 37 -1.87 2.90 -2.01
CA VAL A 37 -1.98 4.00 -2.98
C VAL A 37 -0.76 4.92 -2.92
N LYS A 38 -0.23 5.18 -1.71
CA LYS A 38 1.02 5.91 -1.52
C LYS A 38 2.20 5.20 -2.19
N ARG A 39 2.36 3.89 -1.97
CA ARG A 39 3.40 3.05 -2.61
C ARG A 39 3.25 3.04 -4.14
N LEU A 40 2.04 2.88 -4.66
CA LEU A 40 1.76 2.94 -6.10
C LEU A 40 2.20 4.28 -6.69
N SER A 41 1.79 5.39 -6.05
CA SER A 41 2.13 6.73 -6.52
C SER A 41 3.64 6.99 -6.49
N ASP A 42 4.34 6.58 -5.43
CA ASP A 42 5.78 6.82 -5.32
C ASP A 42 6.60 5.99 -6.30
N VAL A 43 6.20 4.74 -6.54
CA VAL A 43 6.82 3.89 -7.56
C VAL A 43 6.55 4.45 -8.96
N PHE A 44 5.33 4.92 -9.22
CA PHE A 44 4.99 5.57 -10.49
C PHE A 44 5.84 6.83 -10.72
N GLU A 45 6.09 7.64 -9.68
CA GLU A 45 7.01 8.78 -9.76
C GLU A 45 8.46 8.35 -10.04
N ASP A 46 8.94 7.25 -9.44
CA ASP A 46 10.26 6.69 -9.76
C ASP A 46 10.36 6.26 -11.23
N GLU A 47 9.31 5.62 -11.75
CA GLU A 47 9.26 5.14 -13.13
C GLU A 47 9.17 6.28 -14.14
N ILE A 48 8.36 7.32 -13.87
CA ILE A 48 8.34 8.55 -14.67
C ILE A 48 9.73 9.19 -14.69
N LYS A 49 10.40 9.28 -13.54
CA LYS A 49 11.75 9.84 -13.47
C LYS A 49 12.73 9.05 -14.33
N ARG A 50 12.73 7.72 -14.21
CA ARG A 50 13.56 6.85 -15.05
C ARG A 50 13.29 7.04 -16.55
N LEU A 51 12.02 7.07 -16.94
CA LEU A 51 11.63 7.25 -18.34
C LEU A 51 11.91 8.68 -18.85
N SER A 52 11.89 9.68 -17.97
CA SER A 52 12.26 11.05 -18.32
C SER A 52 13.74 11.19 -18.63
N GLU A 53 14.60 10.38 -18.00
CA GLU A 53 16.04 10.31 -18.33
C GLU A 53 16.26 9.64 -19.70
N GLU A 54 15.36 8.75 -20.12
CA GLU A 54 15.42 8.04 -21.41
C GLU A 54 14.82 8.87 -22.57
N PHE A 55 13.69 9.54 -22.33
CA PHE A 55 12.94 10.30 -23.34
C PHE A 55 13.18 11.82 -23.31
N GLY A 56 14.03 12.30 -22.41
CA GLY A 56 14.51 13.68 -22.33
C GLY A 56 13.78 14.56 -21.32
N ASP A 57 12.47 14.40 -21.15
CA ASP A 57 11.71 15.15 -20.13
C ASP A 57 10.49 14.40 -19.58
N GLY A 58 10.01 14.83 -18.41
CA GLY A 58 8.91 14.16 -17.71
C GLY A 58 7.53 14.32 -18.36
N LYS A 59 7.31 15.40 -19.13
CA LYS A 59 6.05 15.59 -19.86
C LYS A 59 5.96 14.62 -21.03
N THR A 60 7.04 14.48 -21.78
CA THR A 60 7.17 13.51 -22.86
C THR A 60 7.01 12.09 -22.32
N ALA A 61 7.67 11.76 -21.20
CA ALA A 61 7.50 10.46 -20.53
C ALA A 61 6.02 10.20 -20.17
N LEU A 62 5.33 11.16 -19.56
CA LEU A 62 3.90 11.02 -19.23
C LEU A 62 3.00 10.86 -20.47
N GLU A 63 3.28 11.57 -21.56
CA GLU A 63 2.53 11.45 -22.81
C GLU A 63 2.70 10.07 -23.45
N ILE A 64 3.90 9.49 -23.38
CA ILE A 64 4.19 8.14 -23.86
C ILE A 64 3.50 7.10 -22.96
N ILE A 65 3.69 7.21 -21.64
CA ILE A 65 3.04 6.33 -20.65
C ILE A 65 1.53 6.35 -20.84
N SER A 66 0.91 7.50 -21.08
CA SER A 66 -0.56 7.61 -21.28
C SER A 66 -1.05 6.90 -22.55
N LYS A 67 -0.16 6.58 -23.50
CA LYS A 67 -0.48 5.79 -24.71
C LYS A 67 -0.16 4.31 -24.53
N ASP A 68 0.84 4.01 -23.72
CA ASP A 68 1.29 2.65 -23.43
C ASP A 68 1.57 2.47 -21.93
N HIS A 69 0.55 1.97 -21.22
CA HIS A 69 0.63 1.70 -19.78
C HIS A 69 1.63 0.58 -19.45
N SER A 70 2.08 -0.22 -20.41
CA SER A 70 3.01 -1.35 -20.16
C SER A 70 4.42 -0.92 -19.77
N LEU A 71 4.76 0.36 -19.99
CA LEU A 71 6.06 0.94 -19.63
C LEU A 71 6.23 1.16 -18.12
N VAL A 72 5.14 1.06 -17.36
CA VAL A 72 5.08 1.24 -15.91
C VAL A 72 4.41 0.02 -15.27
N ARG A 73 4.68 -0.22 -13.98
CA ARG A 73 4.05 -1.35 -13.27
C ARG A 73 2.55 -1.17 -13.12
N PHE A 74 2.16 0.05 -12.79
CA PHE A 74 0.76 0.47 -12.64
C PHE A 74 0.63 1.91 -13.09
N PHE A 75 -0.40 2.19 -13.88
CA PHE A 75 -0.68 3.55 -14.35
C PHE A 75 -1.50 4.31 -13.31
N ILE A 76 -1.07 5.51 -12.94
CA ILE A 76 -1.79 6.36 -11.98
C ILE A 76 -2.32 7.60 -12.71
N PRO A 77 -3.66 7.76 -12.84
CA PRO A 77 -4.24 8.96 -13.41
C PRO A 77 -3.77 10.22 -12.71
N LYS A 78 -3.62 11.32 -13.45
CA LYS A 78 -3.12 12.60 -12.93
C LYS A 78 -3.87 13.06 -11.68
N GLN A 79 -5.19 12.93 -11.65
CA GLN A 79 -6.04 13.31 -10.52
C GLN A 79 -5.89 12.41 -9.28
N ALA A 80 -5.30 11.22 -9.45
CA ALA A 80 -5.15 10.20 -8.41
C ALA A 80 -3.70 10.05 -7.92
N VAL A 81 -2.76 10.85 -8.44
CA VAL A 81 -1.40 10.92 -7.89
C VAL A 81 -1.47 11.41 -6.44
N TRP A 82 -0.66 10.83 -5.57
CA TRP A 82 -0.71 11.09 -4.12
C TRP A 82 -0.56 12.59 -3.78
N SER A 83 0.28 13.30 -4.53
CA SER A 83 0.45 14.75 -4.37
C SER A 83 -0.84 15.55 -4.65
N GLU A 84 -1.70 15.07 -5.56
CA GLU A 84 -3.01 15.69 -5.83
C GLU A 84 -4.06 15.29 -4.78
N ILE A 85 -4.01 14.05 -4.28
CA ILE A 85 -4.85 13.60 -3.15
C ILE A 85 -4.55 14.44 -1.91
N ARG A 86 -3.26 14.65 -1.60
CA ARG A 86 -2.81 15.40 -0.42
C ARG A 86 -3.24 16.88 -0.44
N LYS A 87 -3.38 17.49 -1.62
CA LYS A 87 -3.81 18.89 -1.76
C LYS A 87 -5.30 19.11 -1.46
N GLN A 88 -6.10 18.06 -1.36
CA GLN A 88 -7.54 18.20 -1.17
C GLN A 88 -7.87 18.71 0.24
N THR A 89 -8.65 19.79 0.31
CA THR A 89 -9.08 20.43 1.56
C THR A 89 -10.58 20.29 1.84
N THR A 90 -11.35 19.86 0.83
CA THR A 90 -12.81 19.74 0.89
C THR A 90 -13.27 18.48 0.19
N LYS A 91 -14.33 17.86 0.71
CA LYS A 91 -14.91 16.62 0.20
C LYS A 91 -13.84 15.53 0.10
N ILE A 92 -13.00 15.42 1.14
CA ILE A 92 -11.80 14.59 1.11
C ILE A 92 -12.19 13.13 0.91
N GLY A 93 -13.20 12.63 1.62
CA GLY A 93 -13.65 11.24 1.44
C GLY A 93 -14.19 10.92 0.04
N GLU A 94 -14.96 11.83 -0.58
CA GLU A 94 -15.46 11.70 -1.96
C GLU A 94 -14.28 11.62 -2.94
N LYS A 95 -13.40 12.63 -2.92
CA LYS A 95 -12.27 12.72 -3.85
C LYS A 95 -11.24 11.61 -3.67
N LEU A 96 -11.02 11.18 -2.43
CA LEU A 96 -10.14 10.06 -2.12
C LEU A 96 -10.70 8.76 -2.69
N THR A 97 -11.99 8.51 -2.50
CA THR A 97 -12.68 7.33 -3.05
C THR A 97 -12.63 7.35 -4.58
N ASP A 98 -12.93 8.50 -5.20
CA ASP A 98 -12.87 8.67 -6.65
C ASP A 98 -11.47 8.43 -7.21
N ALA A 99 -10.43 8.94 -6.54
CA ALA A 99 -9.04 8.73 -6.93
C ALA A 99 -8.65 7.25 -6.89
N ILE A 100 -8.98 6.55 -5.80
CA ILE A 100 -8.69 5.12 -5.64
C ILE A 100 -9.45 4.28 -6.67
N CYS A 101 -10.72 4.61 -6.92
CA CYS A 101 -11.52 3.97 -7.97
C CYS A 101 -10.96 4.23 -9.37
N ALA A 102 -10.43 5.43 -9.64
CA ALA A 102 -9.77 5.74 -10.90
C ALA A 102 -8.49 4.91 -11.10
N ILE A 103 -7.69 4.72 -10.04
CA ILE A 103 -6.51 3.83 -10.08
C ILE A 103 -6.95 2.40 -10.39
N ALA A 104 -7.95 1.87 -9.69
CA ALA A 104 -8.43 0.51 -9.91
C ALA A 104 -8.96 0.31 -11.34
N LYS A 105 -9.64 1.30 -11.90
CA LYS A 105 -10.19 1.26 -13.27
C LYS A 105 -9.11 1.13 -14.34
N GLU A 106 -8.00 1.87 -14.20
CA GLU A 106 -6.88 1.81 -15.14
C GLU A 106 -6.01 0.56 -14.98
N ASN A 107 -6.14 -0.15 -13.85
CA ASN A 107 -5.31 -1.30 -13.50
C ASN A 107 -6.18 -2.48 -13.10
N PRO A 108 -6.63 -3.34 -14.05
CA PRO A 108 -7.57 -4.43 -13.76
C PRO A 108 -7.16 -5.37 -12.62
N LYS A 109 -5.84 -5.58 -12.41
CA LYS A 109 -5.30 -6.39 -11.31
C LYS A 109 -5.53 -5.80 -9.91
N LEU A 110 -5.82 -4.50 -9.81
CA LEU A 110 -6.05 -3.78 -8.56
C LEU A 110 -7.54 -3.65 -8.21
N GLN A 111 -8.43 -4.04 -9.13
CA GLN A 111 -9.87 -4.00 -8.90
C GLN A 111 -10.25 -4.94 -7.74
N GLY A 112 -10.94 -4.40 -6.73
CA GLY A 112 -11.29 -5.14 -5.52
C GLY A 112 -10.12 -5.34 -4.54
N VAL A 113 -8.93 -4.80 -4.83
CA VAL A 113 -7.76 -4.83 -3.94
C VAL A 113 -7.59 -3.49 -3.24
N VAL A 114 -7.54 -2.40 -4.00
CA VAL A 114 -7.29 -1.05 -3.45
C VAL A 114 -8.58 -0.29 -3.12
N ASN A 115 -9.67 -0.57 -3.85
CA ASN A 115 -10.96 0.11 -3.71
C ASN A 115 -11.98 -0.68 -2.86
N ILE A 116 -11.50 -1.37 -1.82
CA ILE A 116 -12.34 -2.13 -0.89
C ILE A 116 -13.16 -1.26 0.07
N VAL A 117 -12.74 -0.02 0.27
CA VAL A 117 -13.35 0.91 1.23
C VAL A 117 -13.79 2.19 0.52
N ASP A 118 -15.02 2.60 0.82
CA ASP A 118 -15.55 3.92 0.48
C ASP A 118 -15.25 4.89 1.63
N PHE A 119 -14.32 5.82 1.41
CA PHE A 119 -13.97 6.86 2.38
C PHE A 119 -15.05 7.94 2.50
N ASN A 120 -16.02 7.97 1.57
CA ASN A 120 -17.19 8.83 1.62
C ASN A 120 -18.38 8.20 2.38
N ALA A 121 -18.24 6.97 2.88
CA ALA A 121 -19.32 6.24 3.53
C ALA A 121 -19.88 6.99 4.76
N THR A 122 -21.19 6.89 4.93
CA THR A 122 -21.94 7.51 6.04
C THR A 122 -22.72 6.50 6.84
N VAL A 123 -22.80 6.69 8.15
CA VAL A 123 -23.70 5.98 9.06
C VAL A 123 -24.62 7.01 9.71
N SER A 124 -25.94 6.80 9.62
CA SER A 124 -26.94 7.72 10.18
C SER A 124 -26.79 9.18 9.68
N GLY A 125 -26.42 9.35 8.40
CA GLY A 125 -26.23 10.67 7.78
C GLY A 125 -24.93 11.39 8.15
N GLN A 126 -24.06 10.78 8.98
CA GLN A 126 -22.75 11.31 9.33
C GLN A 126 -21.65 10.47 8.69
N ARG A 127 -20.57 11.13 8.26
CA ARG A 127 -19.40 10.45 7.70
C ARG A 127 -18.75 9.55 8.76
N ILE A 128 -18.41 8.32 8.38
CA ILE A 128 -17.72 7.37 9.28
C ILE A 128 -16.40 7.98 9.74
N ILE A 129 -15.60 8.48 8.79
CA ILE A 129 -14.41 9.28 9.06
C ILE A 129 -14.64 10.66 8.44
N ASP A 130 -14.63 11.68 9.29
CA ASP A 130 -14.75 13.08 8.86
C ASP A 130 -13.50 13.53 8.09
N ASP A 131 -13.66 14.59 7.30
CA ASP A 131 -12.60 15.10 6.44
C ASP A 131 -11.39 15.61 7.25
N GLY A 132 -11.57 16.08 8.49
CA GLY A 132 -10.46 16.50 9.36
C GLY A 132 -9.57 15.31 9.77
N LYS A 133 -10.18 14.20 10.20
CA LYS A 133 -9.46 12.96 10.48
C LYS A 133 -8.82 12.36 9.23
N LEU A 134 -9.49 12.39 8.07
CA LEU A 134 -8.91 11.93 6.81
C LEU A 134 -7.71 12.78 6.39
N SER A 135 -7.80 14.10 6.50
CA SER A 135 -6.69 15.01 6.21
C SER A 135 -5.48 14.70 7.09
N ASN A 136 -5.69 14.54 8.40
CA ASN A 136 -4.62 14.17 9.33
C ASN A 136 -4.00 12.79 8.99
N LEU A 137 -4.83 11.80 8.66
CA LEU A 137 -4.36 10.49 8.24
C LEU A 137 -3.50 10.59 6.97
N ILE A 138 -3.94 11.33 5.95
CA ILE A 138 -3.18 11.55 4.71
C ILE A 138 -1.83 12.22 5.00
N GLU A 139 -1.79 13.20 5.90
CA GLU A 139 -0.53 13.86 6.30
C GLU A 139 0.42 12.89 7.02
N ILE A 140 -0.10 12.06 7.92
CA ILE A 140 0.70 11.00 8.57
C ILE A 140 1.25 10.04 7.51
N ILE A 141 0.41 9.54 6.60
CA ILE A 141 0.86 8.64 5.53
C ILE A 141 1.88 9.33 4.60
N SER A 142 1.82 10.64 4.46
CA SER A 142 2.76 11.44 3.66
C SER A 142 4.12 11.66 4.32
N SER A 143 4.32 11.27 5.60
CA SER A 143 5.59 11.50 6.32
C SER A 143 6.75 10.64 5.81
N HIS A 144 6.45 9.57 5.07
CA HIS A 144 7.45 8.68 4.48
C HIS A 144 7.19 8.48 2.99
N ARG A 145 8.28 8.46 2.22
CA ARG A 145 8.25 7.99 0.84
C ARG A 145 8.36 6.47 0.82
N LEU A 146 7.62 5.85 -0.08
CA LEU A 146 7.57 4.42 -0.33
C LEU A 146 7.91 4.15 -1.80
N GLY A 147 8.97 4.74 -2.37
CA GLY A 147 9.46 4.40 -3.71
C GLY A 147 10.40 3.21 -3.71
N LEU A 148 10.87 2.77 -4.88
CA LEU A 148 11.60 1.50 -5.07
C LEU A 148 12.86 1.40 -4.19
N LYS A 149 13.47 2.53 -3.84
CA LYS A 149 14.67 2.62 -2.98
C LYS A 149 14.34 2.95 -1.52
N ASP A 150 13.11 3.36 -1.23
CA ASP A 150 12.70 3.83 0.09
C ASP A 150 12.09 2.73 0.95
N ALA A 151 11.48 1.71 0.35
CA ALA A 151 10.83 0.62 1.08
C ALA A 151 11.20 -0.74 0.49
N GLU A 152 11.32 -1.75 1.35
CA GLU A 152 11.57 -3.13 0.92
C GLU A 152 10.37 -3.68 0.12
N PRO A 153 10.56 -4.68 -0.76
CA PRO A 153 9.47 -5.23 -1.58
C PRO A 153 8.27 -5.73 -0.76
N ASP A 154 8.52 -6.34 0.41
CA ASP A 154 7.53 -6.93 1.32
C ASP A 154 6.90 -5.90 2.30
N ILE A 155 7.04 -4.59 2.06
CA ILE A 155 6.60 -3.56 3.03
C ILE A 155 5.09 -3.61 3.33
N LEU A 156 4.27 -3.94 2.32
CA LEU A 156 2.82 -4.04 2.47
C LEU A 156 2.40 -5.28 3.27
N GLY A 157 3.10 -6.41 3.07
CA GLY A 157 2.91 -7.62 3.86
C GLY A 157 3.22 -7.36 5.33
N ARG A 158 4.35 -6.71 5.62
CA ARG A 158 4.69 -6.30 7.00
C ARG A 158 3.68 -5.33 7.60
N ALA A 159 3.20 -4.37 6.83
CA ALA A 159 2.18 -3.43 7.30
C ALA A 159 0.88 -4.15 7.66
N TYR A 160 0.45 -5.10 6.83
CA TYR A 160 -0.72 -5.95 7.07
C TYR A 160 -0.56 -6.78 8.35
N GLU A 161 0.56 -7.49 8.50
CA GLU A 161 0.88 -8.30 9.66
C GLU A 161 0.93 -7.48 10.96
N TYR A 162 1.59 -6.32 10.93
CA TYR A 162 1.66 -5.43 12.08
C TYR A 162 0.27 -5.00 12.54
N LEU A 163 -0.58 -4.53 11.61
CA LEU A 163 -1.92 -4.06 11.94
C LEU A 163 -2.77 -5.21 12.47
N LEU A 164 -2.72 -6.41 11.86
CA LEU A 164 -3.40 -7.58 12.39
C LEU A 164 -2.95 -7.93 13.82
N ARG A 165 -1.63 -8.04 14.05
CA ARG A 165 -1.07 -8.36 15.37
C ARG A 165 -1.52 -7.34 16.41
N LYS A 166 -1.38 -6.05 16.09
CA LYS A 166 -1.67 -4.97 17.02
C LYS A 166 -3.14 -4.94 17.45
N PHE A 167 -4.06 -5.34 16.56
CA PHE A 167 -5.49 -5.38 16.88
C PHE A 167 -5.97 -6.72 17.45
N ALA A 168 -5.27 -7.83 17.17
CA ALA A 168 -5.51 -9.12 17.83
C ALA A 168 -5.09 -9.09 19.32
N GLU A 169 -3.92 -8.51 19.62
CA GLU A 169 -3.43 -8.30 21.00
C GLU A 169 -4.44 -7.49 21.84
N GLY A 170 -5.05 -6.46 21.24
CA GLY A 170 -6.06 -5.63 21.90
C GLY A 170 -7.36 -6.36 22.25
N GLN A 171 -7.61 -7.54 21.68
CA GLN A 171 -8.78 -8.38 21.95
C GLN A 171 -8.47 -9.64 22.79
N GLY A 172 -7.23 -9.80 23.25
CA GLY A 172 -6.83 -10.98 24.01
C GLY A 172 -6.74 -12.26 23.18
N GLN A 173 -6.64 -12.16 21.85
CA GLN A 173 -6.41 -13.29 20.95
C GLN A 173 -4.91 -13.45 20.66
N SER A 174 -4.45 -14.70 20.55
CA SER A 174 -3.08 -15.03 20.14
C SER A 174 -2.87 -14.66 18.68
N ALA A 175 -1.99 -13.69 18.41
CA ALA A 175 -1.60 -13.29 17.06
C ALA A 175 -0.60 -14.25 16.38
N GLY A 176 -0.17 -15.31 17.07
CA GLY A 176 0.91 -16.20 16.63
C GLY A 176 0.59 -17.03 15.39
N GLU A 177 -0.68 -17.17 15.02
CA GLU A 177 -1.13 -17.99 13.88
C GLU A 177 -0.97 -17.29 12.52
N PHE A 178 -0.65 -15.99 12.50
CA PHE A 178 -0.68 -15.17 11.27
C PHE A 178 0.70 -14.71 10.76
N TYR A 179 1.81 -15.10 11.42
CA TYR A 179 3.12 -14.52 11.15
C TYR A 179 4.22 -15.57 11.05
N THR A 180 4.97 -15.51 9.94
CA THR A 180 6.24 -16.22 9.79
C THR A 180 7.39 -15.25 10.05
N PRO A 181 8.26 -15.50 11.07
CA PRO A 181 9.44 -14.67 11.30
C PRO A 181 10.29 -14.46 10.05
N LYS A 182 10.82 -13.24 9.88
CA LYS A 182 11.58 -12.84 8.68
C LYS A 182 12.71 -13.83 8.37
N GLU A 183 13.49 -14.18 9.38
CA GLU A 183 14.65 -15.06 9.29
C GLU A 183 14.23 -16.48 8.89
N VAL A 184 13.12 -16.97 9.45
CA VAL A 184 12.55 -18.28 9.10
C VAL A 184 12.10 -18.28 7.63
N GLY A 185 11.42 -17.22 7.18
CA GLY A 185 10.97 -17.11 5.80
C GLY A 185 12.13 -17.09 4.79
N TRP A 186 13.24 -16.44 5.12
CA TRP A 186 14.45 -16.47 4.26
C TRP A 186 15.09 -17.84 4.23
N ILE A 187 15.24 -18.50 5.38
CA ILE A 187 15.75 -19.88 5.44
C ILE A 187 14.88 -20.81 4.59
N MET A 188 13.56 -20.69 4.68
CA MET A 188 12.63 -21.48 3.87
C MET A 188 12.79 -21.20 2.37
N ALA A 189 12.92 -19.93 1.96
CA ALA A 189 13.14 -19.57 0.57
C ALA A 189 14.46 -20.12 0.02
N TYR A 190 15.55 -20.03 0.79
CA TYR A 190 16.86 -20.58 0.39
C TYR A 190 16.90 -22.10 0.37
N ILE A 191 16.16 -22.78 1.25
CA ILE A 191 16.05 -24.25 1.22
C ILE A 191 15.22 -24.69 0.00
N LEU A 192 14.18 -23.93 -0.34
CA LEU A 192 13.33 -24.22 -1.50
C LEU A 192 14.09 -24.04 -2.82
N ASP A 193 14.98 -23.06 -2.89
CA ASP A 193 15.85 -22.74 -4.04
C ASP A 193 15.11 -22.74 -5.39
N PRO A 194 14.05 -21.91 -5.54
CA PRO A 194 13.21 -21.94 -6.74
C PRO A 194 13.97 -21.42 -7.96
N GLU A 195 13.92 -22.14 -9.08
CA GLU A 195 14.53 -21.72 -10.34
C GLU A 195 13.57 -20.91 -11.23
N GLN A 196 14.13 -20.14 -12.18
CA GLN A 196 13.33 -19.38 -13.13
C GLN A 196 12.38 -20.28 -13.93
N GLY A 197 11.09 -19.94 -13.92
CA GLY A 197 10.04 -20.69 -14.61
C GLY A 197 9.38 -21.77 -13.74
N GLN A 198 9.84 -22.00 -12.51
CA GLN A 198 9.15 -22.84 -11.55
C GLN A 198 7.98 -22.11 -10.88
N GLU A 199 6.98 -22.85 -10.45
CA GLU A 199 5.84 -22.35 -9.69
C GLU A 199 6.02 -22.67 -8.20
N VAL A 200 5.86 -21.66 -7.34
CA VAL A 200 5.88 -21.82 -5.88
C VAL A 200 4.45 -21.71 -5.36
N TYR A 201 4.05 -22.69 -4.55
CA TYR A 201 2.70 -22.75 -3.98
C TYR A 201 2.74 -22.77 -2.46
N ASP A 202 2.00 -21.84 -1.86
CA ASP A 202 1.76 -21.79 -0.42
C ASP A 202 0.24 -21.81 -0.17
N PRO A 203 -0.33 -22.95 0.28
CA PRO A 203 -1.77 -23.11 0.49
C PRO A 203 -2.33 -22.28 1.66
N ALA A 204 -1.47 -21.66 2.47
CA ALA A 204 -1.83 -20.91 3.66
C ALA A 204 -1.05 -19.59 3.76
N CYS A 205 -0.82 -18.94 2.61
CA CYS A 205 0.17 -17.87 2.46
C CYS A 205 -0.04 -16.61 3.31
N GLY A 206 -1.23 -16.41 3.89
CA GLY A 206 -1.53 -15.25 4.73
C GLY A 206 -1.24 -13.92 4.01
N SER A 207 -0.24 -13.18 4.48
CA SER A 207 0.25 -11.94 3.87
C SER A 207 0.96 -12.12 2.52
N GLY A 208 1.31 -13.35 2.15
CA GLY A 208 2.09 -13.69 0.97
C GLY A 208 3.61 -13.52 1.16
N GLY A 209 4.07 -13.19 2.37
CA GLY A 209 5.47 -12.85 2.63
C GLY A 209 6.46 -13.97 2.32
N LEU A 210 6.06 -15.25 2.37
CA LEU A 210 6.90 -16.38 1.94
C LEU A 210 7.09 -16.40 0.41
N LEU A 211 6.01 -16.22 -0.35
CA LEU A 211 6.05 -16.17 -1.82
C LEU A 211 6.90 -14.99 -2.31
N VAL A 212 6.82 -13.83 -1.64
CA VAL A 212 7.69 -12.68 -1.93
C VAL A 212 9.15 -13.04 -1.71
N LYS A 213 9.49 -13.72 -0.61
CA LYS A 213 10.88 -14.14 -0.33
C LYS A 213 11.38 -15.17 -1.34
N SER A 214 10.54 -16.10 -1.78
CA SER A 214 10.89 -17.04 -2.85
C SER A 214 11.26 -16.32 -4.15
N GLN A 215 10.52 -15.27 -4.52
CA GLN A 215 10.88 -14.44 -5.69
C GLN A 215 12.18 -13.66 -5.47
N LEU A 216 12.41 -13.12 -4.26
CA LEU A 216 13.63 -12.34 -3.98
C LEU A 216 14.88 -13.22 -3.92
N ALA A 217 14.77 -14.46 -3.44
CA ALA A 217 15.88 -15.41 -3.43
C ALA A 217 16.39 -15.76 -4.84
N LEU A 218 15.54 -15.64 -5.87
CA LEU A 218 15.93 -15.80 -7.28
C LEU A 218 16.78 -14.61 -7.80
N GLU A 219 16.67 -13.44 -7.16
CA GLU A 219 17.38 -12.21 -7.56
C GLU A 219 18.74 -12.03 -6.86
N GLU A 220 19.09 -12.92 -5.92
CA GLU A 220 20.38 -12.95 -5.20
C GLU A 220 21.41 -13.87 -5.88
#